data_AF-A0A1R1PNJ2-F1
#
_entry.id   AF-A0A1R1PNJ2-F1
#
_cell.length_a   1.000
_cell.length_b   1.000
_cell.length_c   1.000
_cell.angle_alpha   90.00
_cell.angle_beta   90.00
_cell.angle_gamma   90.00
#
_symmetry.space_group_name_H-M   'P 1'
#
loop_
_entity.id
_entity.type
_entity.pdbx_description
1 polymer ?
#
loop_
_entity_poly.entity_id
_entity_poly.type
_entity_poly.pdbx_seq_one_letter_code
_entity_poly.pdbx_strand_id
1 'polypeptide(L)'
;MDTACIDSLPLIKEKVDRMIAEEMKNVPQDIKINIPKLDVIFKNNQLLRKEYTRIKSGKPMTPFDIERYKLTAPSGADLENPEAWKRAADNAAAQLEHQDIRLTNLEILNSYGTNSWKSYNQYLESLLKYYESQLEKIKEESTHINKARKYEQIEAGVKLSELETQWADYVTKNAQIKLAIAALEAEIEHLRNKSEQHD
;
A
#
# COMPACT_ATOMS: atom_id res chain seq x y z
N MET A 1 13.27 14.80 12.43
CA MET A 1 13.07 14.15 13.76
C MET A 1 13.27 12.67 13.52
N ASP A 2 14.45 12.16 13.84
CA ASP A 2 14.76 10.75 13.67
C ASP A 2 13.88 9.89 14.56
N THR A 3 13.09 9.04 13.92
CA THR A 3 12.24 7.98 14.50
C THR A 3 13.07 6.75 14.85
N ALA A 4 14.30 6.96 15.34
CA ALA A 4 15.18 5.87 15.72
C ALA A 4 14.69 5.25 17.04
N CYS A 5 14.07 4.07 16.90
CA CYS A 5 13.97 3.05 17.95
C CYS A 5 15.40 2.60 18.35
N ILE A 6 15.55 2.01 19.55
CA ILE A 6 16.83 1.64 20.18
C ILE A 6 17.81 0.93 19.23
N ASP A 7 17.31 0.12 18.28
CA ASP A 7 18.12 -0.69 17.38
C ASP A 7 18.05 -0.27 15.90
N SER A 8 18.24 1.02 15.58
CA SER A 8 18.38 1.44 14.18
C SER A 8 19.80 1.17 13.64
N LEU A 9 20.11 -0.09 13.33
CA LEU A 9 21.40 -0.51 12.75
C LEU A 9 21.24 -0.90 11.27
N PRO A 10 21.39 0.06 10.31
CA PRO A 10 21.14 -0.19 8.89
C PRO A 10 22.09 -1.22 8.26
N LEU A 11 23.29 -1.38 8.84
CA LEU A 11 24.33 -2.30 8.35
C LEU A 11 24.00 -3.79 8.59
N ILE A 12 23.01 -4.10 9.42
CA ILE A 12 22.66 -5.49 9.77
C ILE A 12 21.66 -6.08 8.76
N LYS A 13 20.93 -5.23 8.03
CA LYS A 13 19.86 -5.67 7.12
C LYS A 13 20.36 -6.63 6.05
N GLU A 14 21.45 -6.30 5.36
CA GLU A 14 22.00 -7.14 4.29
C GLU A 14 22.44 -8.52 4.79
N LYS A 15 23.03 -8.57 5.99
CA LYS A 15 23.45 -9.83 6.62
C LYS A 15 22.23 -10.68 6.99
N VAL A 16 21.20 -10.07 7.54
CA VAL A 16 19.94 -10.74 7.91
C VAL A 16 19.23 -11.25 6.66
N ASP A 17 19.13 -10.43 5.60
CA ASP A 17 18.50 -10.81 4.33
C ASP A 17 19.22 -12.01 3.69
N ARG A 18 20.56 -12.05 3.76
CA ARG A 18 21.34 -13.21 3.30
C ARG A 18 21.05 -14.47 4.12
N MET A 19 21.00 -14.36 5.45
CA MET A 19 20.66 -15.49 6.33
C MET A 19 19.24 -16.00 6.07
N ILE A 20 18.27 -15.10 5.87
CA ILE A 20 16.91 -15.46 5.48
C ILE A 20 16.92 -16.23 4.15
N ALA A 21 17.68 -15.77 3.15
CA ALA A 21 17.75 -16.43 1.85
C ALA A 21 18.37 -17.84 1.93
N GLU A 22 19.32 -18.06 2.84
CA GLU A 22 19.88 -19.39 3.12
C GLU A 22 18.83 -20.30 3.78
N GLU A 23 18.12 -19.81 4.78
CA GLU A 23 17.04 -20.55 5.44
C GLU A 23 15.88 -20.86 4.47
N MET A 24 15.51 -19.93 3.60
CA MET A 24 14.47 -20.13 2.58
C MET A 24 14.77 -21.27 1.60
N LYS A 25 16.04 -21.69 1.44
CA LYS A 25 16.39 -22.89 0.64
C LYS A 25 16.04 -24.19 1.37
N ASN A 26 16.06 -24.17 2.70
CA ASN A 26 15.82 -25.32 3.56
C ASN A 26 14.34 -25.42 3.98
N VAL A 27 13.58 -24.33 3.89
CA VAL A 27 12.14 -24.32 4.17
C VAL A 27 11.38 -25.06 3.04
N PRO A 28 10.53 -26.04 3.37
CA PRO A 28 9.65 -26.66 2.40
C PRO A 28 8.76 -25.62 1.71
N GLN A 29 8.75 -25.60 0.38
CA GLN A 29 7.96 -24.66 -0.43
C GLN A 29 6.43 -24.78 -0.24
N ASP A 30 5.97 -25.75 0.54
CA ASP A 30 4.56 -26.07 0.76
C ASP A 30 3.85 -25.20 1.81
N ILE A 31 4.47 -24.10 2.27
CA ILE A 31 3.74 -23.02 2.96
C ILE A 31 2.87 -22.30 1.92
N LYS A 32 1.77 -22.96 1.54
CA LYS A 32 0.72 -22.37 0.71
C LYS A 32 0.03 -21.31 1.55
N ILE A 33 0.55 -20.08 1.46
CA ILE A 33 -0.22 -18.90 1.81
C ILE A 33 -1.52 -19.02 1.01
N ASN A 34 -2.65 -19.11 1.70
CA ASN A 34 -3.96 -19.15 1.07
C ASN A 34 -4.24 -17.75 0.51
N ILE A 35 -3.60 -17.43 -0.60
CA ILE A 35 -3.91 -16.23 -1.36
C ILE A 35 -5.27 -16.53 -1.99
N PRO A 36 -6.35 -15.82 -1.58
CA PRO A 36 -7.63 -16.01 -2.22
C PRO A 36 -7.43 -15.77 -3.71
N LYS A 37 -7.70 -16.79 -4.53
CA LYS A 37 -7.67 -16.63 -5.98
C LYS A 37 -8.60 -15.48 -6.31
N LEU A 38 -8.10 -14.45 -6.99
CA LEU A 38 -8.94 -13.34 -7.39
C LEU A 38 -10.12 -13.91 -8.16
N ASP A 39 -11.31 -13.60 -7.65
CA ASP A 39 -12.54 -13.95 -8.31
C ASP A 39 -12.51 -13.44 -9.75
N VAL A 40 -13.04 -14.24 -10.67
CA VAL A 40 -13.16 -13.85 -12.09
C VAL A 40 -13.80 -12.46 -12.15
N ILE A 41 -13.06 -11.48 -12.67
CA ILE A 41 -13.56 -10.11 -12.72
C ILE A 41 -14.85 -10.08 -13.54
N PHE A 42 -15.88 -9.44 -13.01
CA PHE A 42 -17.23 -9.37 -13.60
C PHE A 42 -17.97 -10.72 -13.74
N LYS A 43 -17.89 -11.61 -12.73
CA LYS A 43 -18.69 -12.88 -12.69
C LYS A 43 -20.16 -12.68 -13.10
N ASN A 44 -20.81 -11.63 -12.58
CA ASN A 44 -22.24 -11.41 -12.73
C ASN A 44 -22.61 -10.64 -14.01
N ASN A 45 -21.64 -10.09 -14.75
CA ASN A 45 -21.91 -9.29 -15.94
C ASN A 45 -21.14 -9.83 -17.14
N GLN A 46 -21.85 -10.58 -17.98
CA GLN A 46 -21.30 -11.20 -19.17
C GLN A 46 -20.77 -10.17 -20.18
N LEU A 47 -21.36 -8.98 -20.27
CA LEU A 47 -20.91 -7.92 -21.18
C LEU A 47 -19.54 -7.38 -20.75
N LEU A 48 -19.41 -7.02 -19.47
CA LEU A 48 -18.13 -6.53 -18.92
C LEU A 48 -17.04 -7.60 -19.00
N ARG A 49 -17.39 -8.88 -18.84
CA ARG A 49 -16.44 -9.99 -19.01
C ARG A 49 -15.95 -10.12 -20.46
N LYS A 50 -16.83 -9.95 -21.44
CA LYS A 50 -16.46 -9.97 -22.87
C LYS A 50 -15.51 -8.80 -23.19
N GLU A 51 -15.82 -7.60 -22.71
CA GLU A 51 -14.97 -6.42 -22.88
C GLU A 51 -13.61 -6.59 -22.19
N TYR A 52 -13.60 -7.11 -20.96
CA TYR A 52 -12.36 -7.43 -20.25
C TYR A 52 -11.49 -8.42 -21.04
N THR A 53 -12.11 -9.44 -21.63
CA THR A 53 -11.40 -10.44 -22.46
C THR A 53 -10.87 -9.80 -23.75
N ARG A 54 -11.65 -8.91 -24.39
CA ARG A 54 -11.23 -8.16 -25.58
C ARG A 54 -10.01 -7.30 -25.28
N ILE A 55 -10.05 -6.51 -24.21
CA ILE A 55 -8.96 -5.65 -23.76
C ILE A 55 -7.73 -6.49 -23.42
N LYS A 56 -7.89 -7.59 -22.68
CA LYS A 56 -6.80 -8.52 -22.36
C LYS A 56 -6.16 -9.11 -23.61
N SER A 57 -6.93 -9.33 -24.68
CA SER A 57 -6.44 -9.79 -25.97
C SER A 57 -5.84 -8.69 -26.87
N GLY A 58 -5.78 -7.44 -26.39
CA GLY A 58 -5.22 -6.30 -27.13
C GLY A 58 -6.03 -5.88 -28.36
N LYS A 59 -7.26 -6.36 -28.52
CA LYS A 59 -8.10 -6.03 -29.67
C LYS A 59 -8.70 -4.63 -29.51
N PRO A 60 -8.50 -3.69 -30.46
CA PRO A 60 -9.12 -2.38 -30.39
C PRO A 60 -10.65 -2.49 -30.49
N MET A 61 -11.36 -1.48 -29.98
CA MET A 61 -12.82 -1.42 -30.07
C MET A 61 -13.24 -1.02 -31.49
N THR A 62 -14.37 -1.54 -31.98
CA THR A 62 -14.97 -1.05 -33.22
C THR A 62 -15.31 0.43 -33.07
N PRO A 63 -14.91 1.30 -34.01
CA PRO A 63 -15.26 2.71 -33.94
C PRO A 63 -16.78 2.87 -33.95
N PHE A 64 -17.26 3.87 -33.22
CA PHE A 64 -18.68 4.23 -33.23
C PHE A 64 -19.06 4.75 -34.62
N ASP A 65 -20.28 4.42 -35.04
CA ASP A 65 -20.86 5.02 -36.23
C ASP A 65 -21.25 6.47 -35.92
N ILE A 66 -20.51 7.41 -36.53
CA ILE A 66 -20.72 8.86 -36.39
C ILE A 66 -21.62 9.38 -37.53
N GLU A 67 -21.83 8.58 -38.58
CA GLU A 67 -22.61 9.03 -39.76
C GLU A 67 -24.05 9.32 -39.41
N ARG A 68 -24.61 8.59 -38.44
CA ARG A 68 -25.94 8.85 -37.87
C ARG A 68 -26.13 10.28 -37.36
N TYR A 69 -25.08 10.95 -36.89
CA TYR A 69 -25.16 12.33 -36.38
C TYR A 69 -24.89 13.39 -37.44
N LYS A 70 -24.60 12.99 -38.68
CA LYS A 70 -24.36 13.90 -39.79
C LYS A 70 -25.61 14.03 -40.65
N LEU A 71 -25.90 15.25 -41.07
CA LEU A 71 -26.93 15.57 -42.06
C LEU A 71 -26.29 15.60 -43.45
N THR A 72 -25.81 14.44 -43.93
CA THR A 72 -25.25 14.33 -45.27
C THR A 72 -26.35 14.04 -46.28
N ALA A 73 -26.43 14.83 -47.34
CA ALA A 73 -27.26 14.50 -48.49
C ALA A 73 -26.70 13.28 -49.23
N PRO A 74 -27.55 12.45 -49.87
CA PRO A 74 -27.10 11.40 -50.78
C PRO A 74 -26.20 11.99 -51.86
N SER A 75 -25.11 11.31 -52.22
CA SER A 75 -24.14 11.79 -53.21
C SER A 75 -23.73 10.68 -54.19
N GLY A 76 -23.26 11.04 -55.38
CA GLY A 76 -22.85 10.08 -56.40
C GLY A 76 -24.00 9.18 -56.88
N ALA A 77 -23.81 7.86 -56.86
CA ALA A 77 -24.81 6.88 -57.32
C ALA A 77 -26.10 6.86 -56.48
N ASP A 78 -26.06 7.36 -55.25
CA ASP A 78 -27.23 7.41 -54.36
C ASP A 78 -28.19 8.57 -54.67
N LEU A 79 -27.82 9.50 -55.55
CA LEU A 79 -28.69 10.60 -56.00
C LEU A 79 -29.93 10.10 -56.76
N GLU A 80 -29.76 9.04 -57.54
CA GLU A 80 -30.81 8.42 -58.34
C GLU A 80 -31.63 7.40 -57.54
N ASN A 81 -31.18 7.05 -56.32
CA ASN A 81 -31.84 6.09 -55.46
C ASN A 81 -32.88 6.76 -54.54
N PRO A 82 -34.20 6.56 -54.76
CA PRO A 82 -35.23 7.17 -53.93
C PRO A 82 -35.20 6.69 -52.46
N GLU A 83 -34.70 5.48 -52.19
CA GLU A 83 -34.56 4.98 -50.82
C GLU A 83 -33.45 5.67 -50.04
N ALA A 84 -32.39 6.12 -50.71
CA ALA A 84 -31.31 6.89 -50.08
C ALA A 84 -31.81 8.27 -49.63
N TRP A 85 -32.62 8.93 -50.47
CA TRP A 85 -33.30 10.18 -50.12
C TRP A 85 -34.28 10.03 -48.96
N LYS A 86 -35.06 8.94 -48.95
CA LYS A 86 -35.96 8.65 -47.83
C LYS A 86 -35.20 8.48 -46.52
N ARG A 87 -34.11 7.70 -46.51
CA ARG A 87 -33.24 7.52 -45.34
C ARG A 87 -32.62 8.83 -44.86
N ALA A 88 -32.17 9.70 -45.78
CA ALA A 88 -31.64 11.00 -45.44
C ALA A 88 -32.70 11.94 -44.82
N ALA A 89 -33.93 11.92 -45.36
CA ALA A 89 -35.06 12.69 -44.83
C ALA A 89 -35.49 12.19 -43.44
N ASP A 90 -35.59 10.87 -43.25
CA ASP A 90 -35.92 10.26 -41.96
C ASP A 90 -34.85 10.60 -40.90
N ASN A 91 -33.56 10.58 -41.28
CA ASN A 91 -32.47 11.02 -40.41
C ASN A 91 -32.59 12.51 -40.07
N ALA A 92 -32.92 13.37 -41.04
CA ALA A 92 -33.09 14.80 -40.80
C ALA A 92 -34.27 15.10 -39.84
N ALA A 93 -35.40 14.41 -40.01
CA ALA A 93 -36.53 14.51 -39.10
C ALA A 93 -36.15 14.05 -37.68
N ALA A 94 -35.44 12.92 -37.54
CA ALA A 94 -34.96 12.46 -36.24
C ALA A 94 -33.99 13.45 -35.58
N GLN A 95 -33.10 14.09 -36.36
CA GLN A 95 -32.17 15.10 -35.84
C GLN A 95 -32.90 16.37 -35.37
N LEU A 96 -33.95 16.79 -36.07
CA LEU A 96 -34.78 17.93 -35.65
C LEU A 96 -35.39 17.68 -34.26
N GLU A 97 -36.05 16.54 -34.08
CA GLU A 97 -36.63 16.13 -32.79
C GLU A 97 -35.56 16.06 -31.68
N HIS A 98 -34.35 15.57 -32.01
CA HIS A 98 -33.25 15.57 -31.06
C HIS A 98 -32.78 16.99 -30.68
N GLN A 99 -32.81 17.96 -31.59
CA GLN A 99 -32.51 19.35 -31.26
C GLN A 99 -33.60 19.96 -30.38
N ASP A 100 -34.87 19.66 -30.63
CA ASP A 100 -35.97 20.15 -29.80
C ASP A 100 -35.86 19.65 -28.36
N ILE A 101 -35.61 18.35 -28.18
CA ILE A 101 -35.33 17.76 -26.85
C ILE A 101 -34.10 18.42 -26.21
N ARG A 102 -33.05 18.69 -27.00
CA ARG A 102 -31.85 19.35 -26.50
C ARG A 102 -32.15 20.76 -26.01
N LEU A 103 -32.97 21.53 -26.72
CA LEU A 103 -33.39 22.86 -26.29
C LEU A 103 -34.14 22.79 -24.96
N THR A 104 -35.12 21.90 -24.84
CA THR A 104 -35.84 21.69 -23.56
C THR A 104 -34.90 21.31 -22.43
N ASN A 105 -33.94 20.41 -22.68
CA ASN A 105 -32.94 20.02 -21.67
C ASN A 105 -32.03 21.20 -21.27
N LEU A 106 -31.64 22.05 -22.23
CA LEU A 106 -30.85 23.25 -21.96
C LEU A 106 -31.64 24.30 -21.18
N GLU A 107 -32.94 24.44 -21.42
CA GLU A 107 -33.81 25.33 -20.64
C GLU A 107 -33.92 24.86 -19.18
N ILE A 108 -34.08 23.55 -18.96
CA ILE A 108 -34.07 22.95 -17.62
C ILE A 108 -32.71 23.16 -16.95
N LEU A 109 -31.62 22.91 -17.68
CA LEU A 109 -30.26 23.11 -17.18
C LEU A 109 -29.99 24.58 -16.82
N ASN A 110 -30.45 25.53 -17.64
CA ASN A 110 -30.30 26.95 -17.37
C ASN A 110 -31.08 27.37 -16.10
N SER A 111 -32.26 26.79 -15.91
CA SER A 111 -33.14 27.09 -14.78
C SER A 111 -32.63 26.50 -13.45
N TYR A 112 -32.19 25.24 -13.45
CA TYR A 112 -31.87 24.50 -12.22
C TYR A 112 -30.39 24.13 -12.07
N GLY A 113 -29.64 24.09 -13.16
CA GLY A 113 -28.27 23.57 -13.19
C GLY A 113 -27.34 24.27 -12.20
N THR A 114 -27.37 25.60 -12.16
CA THR A 114 -26.52 26.37 -11.23
C THR A 114 -26.78 26.01 -9.77
N ASN A 115 -28.05 25.87 -9.38
CA ASN A 115 -28.42 25.54 -8.00
C ASN A 115 -28.08 24.08 -7.68
N SER A 116 -28.38 23.15 -8.58
CA SER A 116 -28.01 21.73 -8.42
C SER A 116 -26.49 21.55 -8.29
N TRP A 117 -25.70 22.25 -9.10
CA TRP A 117 -24.24 22.20 -9.02
C TRP A 117 -23.70 22.77 -7.71
N LYS A 118 -24.27 23.87 -7.21
CA LYS A 118 -23.90 24.43 -5.90
C LYS A 118 -24.21 23.46 -4.77
N SER A 119 -25.40 22.84 -4.76
CA SER A 119 -25.76 21.84 -3.76
C SER A 119 -24.86 20.61 -3.83
N TYR A 120 -24.54 20.14 -5.03
CA TYR A 120 -23.61 19.02 -5.21
C TYR A 120 -22.20 19.36 -4.72
N ASN A 121 -21.72 20.58 -4.99
CA ASN A 121 -20.43 21.05 -4.51
C ASN A 121 -20.39 21.13 -2.97
N GLN A 122 -21.43 21.65 -2.32
CA GLN A 122 -21.55 21.63 -0.86
C GLN A 122 -21.52 20.22 -0.28
N TYR A 123 -22.20 19.27 -0.95
CA TYR A 123 -22.14 17.87 -0.57
C TYR A 123 -20.71 17.32 -0.68
N LEU A 124 -20.01 17.58 -1.78
CA LEU A 124 -18.62 17.17 -1.97
C LEU A 124 -17.69 17.78 -0.92
N GLU A 125 -17.85 19.06 -0.58
CA GLU A 125 -17.08 19.71 0.49
C GLU A 125 -17.34 19.04 1.86
N SER A 126 -18.60 18.69 2.16
CA SER A 126 -18.92 17.99 3.40
C SER A 126 -18.30 16.59 3.46
N LEU A 127 -18.29 15.89 2.32
CA LEU A 127 -17.70 14.55 2.18
C LEU A 127 -16.18 14.61 2.33
N LEU A 128 -15.54 15.62 1.73
CA LEU A 128 -14.11 15.87 1.87
C LEU A 128 -13.74 16.11 3.34
N LYS A 129 -14.45 17.01 4.02
CA LYS A 129 -14.23 17.29 5.45
C LYS A 129 -14.40 16.04 6.32
N TYR A 130 -15.38 15.19 6.00
CA TYR A 130 -15.56 13.92 6.68
C TYR A 130 -14.33 13.02 6.53
N TYR A 131 -13.83 12.83 5.31
CA TYR A 131 -12.66 11.99 5.07
C TYR A 131 -11.37 12.58 5.65
N GLU A 132 -11.18 13.90 5.60
CA GLU A 132 -10.07 14.57 6.27
C GLU A 132 -10.09 14.33 7.79
N SER A 133 -11.27 14.40 8.42
CA SER A 133 -11.42 14.09 9.84
C SER A 133 -11.10 12.63 10.15
N GLN A 134 -11.53 11.67 9.31
CA GLN A 134 -11.20 10.26 9.50
C GLN A 134 -9.69 10.01 9.35
N LEU A 135 -9.07 10.66 8.37
CA LEU A 135 -7.64 10.56 8.12
C LEU A 135 -6.83 11.13 9.29
N GLU A 136 -7.27 12.25 9.86
CA GLU A 136 -6.61 12.83 11.03
C GLU A 136 -6.73 11.92 12.26
N LYS A 137 -7.91 11.34 12.50
CA LYS A 137 -8.09 10.34 13.58
C LYS A 137 -7.14 9.16 13.44
N ILE A 138 -7.03 8.57 12.24
CA ILE A 138 -6.13 7.44 11.98
C ILE A 138 -4.66 7.85 12.18
N LYS A 139 -4.29 9.07 11.77
CA LYS A 139 -2.94 9.59 12.04
C LYS A 139 -2.69 9.74 13.53
N GLU A 140 -3.63 10.35 14.27
CA GLU A 140 -3.53 10.52 15.72
C GLU A 140 -3.37 9.16 16.42
N GLU A 141 -4.21 8.17 16.09
CA GLU A 141 -4.11 6.79 16.57
C GLU A 141 -2.75 6.16 16.26
N SER A 142 -2.27 6.31 15.02
CA SER A 142 -0.95 5.82 14.62
C SER A 142 0.17 6.50 15.42
N THR A 143 0.10 7.83 15.60
CA THR A 143 1.10 8.56 16.39
C THR A 143 1.04 8.17 17.86
N HIS A 144 -0.14 7.90 18.40
CA HIS A 144 -0.33 7.46 19.78
C HIS A 144 0.33 6.10 20.01
N ILE A 145 0.06 5.13 19.12
CA ILE A 145 0.69 3.81 19.16
C ILE A 145 2.22 3.94 19.03
N ASN A 146 2.71 4.77 18.10
CA ASN A 146 4.14 4.97 17.91
C ASN A 146 4.81 5.62 19.13
N LYS A 147 4.13 6.57 19.79
CA LYS A 147 4.60 7.16 21.05
C LYS A 147 4.65 6.12 22.17
N ALA A 148 3.58 5.36 22.37
CA ALA A 148 3.52 4.31 23.38
C ALA A 148 4.64 3.28 23.19
N ARG A 149 4.82 2.76 21.96
CA ARG A 149 5.93 1.86 21.61
C ARG A 149 7.29 2.48 21.92
N LYS A 150 7.48 3.76 21.60
CA LYS A 150 8.73 4.46 21.87
C LYS A 150 9.01 4.57 23.37
N TYR A 151 7.99 4.85 24.19
CA TYR A 151 8.15 4.90 25.65
C TYR A 151 8.53 3.53 26.22
N GLU A 152 7.80 2.48 25.85
CA GLU A 152 8.09 1.10 26.29
C GLU A 152 9.51 0.67 25.90
N GLN A 153 9.91 0.97 24.66
CA GLN A 153 11.25 0.69 24.17
C GLN A 153 12.29 1.41 25.02
N ILE A 154 12.20 2.74 25.16
CA ILE A 154 13.17 3.53 25.95
C ILE A 154 13.31 2.98 27.37
N GLU A 155 12.20 2.64 28.03
CA GLU A 155 12.23 2.06 29.38
C GLU A 155 12.95 0.70 29.40
N ALA A 156 12.65 -0.18 28.44
CA ALA A 156 13.33 -1.46 28.29
C ALA A 156 14.83 -1.30 27.97
N GLY A 157 15.20 -0.31 27.16
CA GLY A 157 16.58 0.00 26.81
C GLY A 157 17.43 0.43 28.00
N VAL A 158 16.87 1.26 28.88
CA VAL A 158 17.54 1.63 30.14
C VAL A 158 17.81 0.39 30.99
N LYS A 159 16.80 -0.47 31.17
CA LYS A 159 16.93 -1.73 31.93
C LYS A 159 17.95 -2.68 31.31
N LEU A 160 17.97 -2.79 29.98
CA LEU A 160 18.94 -3.61 29.25
C LEU A 160 20.37 -3.12 29.49
N SER A 161 20.61 -1.82 29.35
CA SER A 161 21.92 -1.21 29.55
C SER A 161 22.42 -1.36 30.99
N GLU A 162 21.52 -1.25 31.97
CA GLU A 162 21.83 -1.50 33.37
C GLU A 162 22.26 -2.97 33.60
N LEU A 163 21.48 -3.92 33.09
CA LEU A 163 21.78 -5.35 33.21
C LEU A 163 23.08 -5.74 32.49
N GLU A 164 23.35 -5.16 31.31
CA GLU A 164 24.61 -5.35 30.57
C GLU A 164 25.81 -4.86 31.38
N THR A 165 25.67 -3.69 32.01
CA THR A 165 26.72 -3.11 32.87
C THR A 165 26.97 -3.99 34.09
N GLN A 166 25.90 -4.42 34.78
CA GLN A 166 26.00 -5.32 35.93
C GLN A 166 26.63 -6.66 35.54
N TRP A 167 26.25 -7.21 34.39
CA TRP A 167 26.83 -8.44 33.87
C TRP A 167 28.33 -8.27 33.59
N ALA A 168 28.74 -7.20 32.90
CA ALA A 168 30.15 -6.91 32.62
C ALA A 168 30.97 -6.74 33.91
N ASP A 169 30.40 -6.07 34.91
CA ASP A 169 30.99 -5.94 36.25
C ASP A 169 31.16 -7.29 36.93
N TYR A 170 30.14 -8.15 36.91
CA TYR A 170 30.22 -9.49 37.51
C TYR A 170 31.23 -10.39 36.80
N VAL A 171 31.31 -10.33 35.48
CA VAL A 171 32.33 -11.07 34.70
C VAL A 171 33.72 -10.58 35.09
N THR A 172 33.92 -9.26 35.17
CA THR A 172 35.22 -8.66 35.54
C THR A 172 35.60 -9.01 36.99
N LYS A 173 34.67 -8.89 37.93
CA LYS A 173 34.89 -9.28 39.34
C LYS A 173 35.22 -10.76 39.48
N ASN A 174 34.51 -11.64 38.78
CA ASN A 174 34.83 -13.07 38.77
C ASN A 174 36.21 -13.35 38.20
N ALA A 175 36.63 -12.66 37.14
CA ALA A 175 37.96 -12.80 36.57
C ALA A 175 39.05 -12.32 37.56
N GLN A 176 38.83 -11.19 38.24
CA GLN A 176 39.75 -10.67 39.26
C GLN A 176 39.87 -11.62 40.46
N ILE A 177 38.75 -12.19 40.93
CA ILE A 177 38.77 -13.18 42.02
C ILE A 177 39.56 -14.42 41.61
N LYS A 178 39.33 -14.96 40.40
CA LYS A 178 40.09 -16.11 39.89
C LYS A 178 41.59 -15.82 39.80
N LEU A 179 41.97 -14.62 39.37
CA LEU A 179 43.37 -14.19 39.35
C LEU A 179 43.98 -14.12 40.76
N ALA A 180 43.25 -13.55 41.72
CA ALA A 180 43.69 -13.46 43.11
C ALA A 180 43.84 -14.83 43.77
N ILE A 181 42.90 -15.76 43.51
CA ILE A 181 42.99 -17.15 43.99
C ILE A 181 44.24 -17.82 43.42
N ALA A 182 44.48 -17.72 42.10
CA ALA A 182 45.66 -18.31 41.47
C ALA A 182 46.98 -17.74 42.03
N ALA A 183 47.03 -16.44 42.34
CA ALA A 183 48.19 -15.82 42.97
C ALA A 183 48.43 -16.33 44.40
N LEU A 184 47.36 -16.45 45.21
CA LEU A 184 47.44 -16.98 46.56
C LEU A 184 47.81 -18.47 46.56
N GLU A 185 47.28 -19.27 45.64
CA GLU A 185 47.66 -20.68 45.47
C GLU A 185 49.15 -20.84 45.14
N ALA A 186 49.69 -19.98 44.26
CA ALA A 186 51.11 -19.97 43.94
C ALA A 186 51.99 -19.57 45.15
N GLU A 187 51.53 -18.62 45.97
CA GLU A 187 52.24 -18.21 47.19
C GLU A 187 52.23 -19.31 48.26
N ILE A 188 51.09 -19.99 48.47
CA ILE A 188 50.98 -21.14 49.37
C ILE A 188 51.91 -22.26 48.91
N GLU A 189 51.96 -22.55 47.62
CA GLU A 189 52.85 -23.57 47.05
C GLU A 189 54.32 -23.21 47.26
N HIS A 190 54.70 -21.94 47.06
CA HIS A 190 56.06 -21.47 47.35
C HIS A 190 56.42 -21.62 48.84
N LEU A 191 55.49 -21.31 49.75
CA LEU A 191 55.71 -21.47 51.19
C LEU A 191 55.82 -22.94 51.61
N ARG A 192 55.01 -23.84 51.05
CA ARG A 192 55.09 -25.29 51.29
C ARG A 192 56.43 -25.87 50.89
N ASN A 193 56.89 -25.54 49.69
CA ASN A 193 58.21 -25.96 49.20
C ASN A 193 59.35 -25.45 50.10
N LYS A 194 59.20 -24.27 50.70
CA LYS A 194 60.19 -23.72 51.64
C LYS A 194 60.19 -24.41 52.99
N SER A 195 59.02 -24.84 53.50
CA SER A 195 58.94 -25.63 54.74
C SER A 195 59.50 -27.03 54.55
N GLU A 196 59.24 -27.68 53.42
CA GLU A 196 59.76 -29.03 53.12
C GLU A 196 61.28 -29.07 52.88
N GLN A 197 61.91 -27.93 52.59
CA GLN A 197 63.37 -27.80 52.52
C GLN A 197 64.04 -27.57 53.88
N HIS A 198 63.25 -27.31 54.93
CA HIS A 198 63.74 -26.95 56.26
C HIS A 198 63.51 -28.03 57.33
N ASP A 199 62.89 -29.15 56.94
CA ASP A 199 62.82 -30.43 57.66
C ASP A 199 63.81 -31.45 57.05
#